data_AF-A0A148N676-F1
#
_entry.id   AF-A0A148N676-F1
#
_cell.length_a   1.000
_cell.length_b   1.000
_cell.length_c   1.000
_cell.angle_alpha   90.00
_cell.angle_beta   90.00
_cell.angle_gamma   90.00
#
_symmetry.space_group_name_H-M   'P 1'
#
loop_
_entity.id
_entity.type
_entity.pdbx_description
1 polymer ?
#
loop_
_entity_poly.entity_id
_entity_poly.type
_entity_poly.pdbx_seq_one_letter_code
_entity_poly.pdbx_strand_id
1 'polypeptide(L)' 'MTWNEFIHMGGYGAYVWSAYGLTAIVLIWNLVSTLLRKREVFKTLQRSLKQQENLP' A
#
# COMPACT_ATOMS: atom_id res chain seq x y z
N MET A 1 4.32 30.48 -18.24
CA MET A 1 4.15 29.80 -16.95
C MET A 1 4.60 28.36 -17.13
N THR A 2 5.87 28.09 -16.82
CA THR A 2 6.48 26.77 -17.08
C THR A 2 6.20 25.81 -15.93
N TRP A 3 6.08 24.51 -16.23
CA TRP A 3 5.92 23.45 -15.23
C TRP A 3 7.00 23.48 -14.13
N ASN A 4 8.19 23.97 -14.48
CA ASN A 4 9.31 24.12 -13.56
C ASN A 4 9.07 25.20 -12.50
N GLU A 5 8.36 26.29 -12.81
CA GLU A 5 7.97 27.32 -11.84
C GLU A 5 6.90 26.80 -10.88
N PHE A 6 6.01 25.90 -11.29
CA PHE A 6 5.02 25.29 -10.39
C PHE A 6 5.63 24.34 -9.36
N ILE A 7 6.69 23.62 -9.74
CA ILE A 7 7.43 22.74 -8.84
C ILE A 7 8.46 23.53 -8.01
N HIS A 8 8.96 24.66 -8.54
CA HIS A 8 9.92 25.53 -7.88
C HIS A 8 9.39 26.95 -7.70
N MET A 9 8.18 27.11 -7.15
CA MET A 9 7.66 28.41 -6.71
C MET A 9 8.45 28.86 -5.48
N GLY A 10 9.63 29.46 -5.69
CA GLY A 10 10.41 30.13 -4.64
C GLY A 10 10.83 29.26 -3.44
N GLY A 11 11.01 27.94 -3.64
CA GLY A 11 11.49 27.02 -2.59
C GLY A 11 10.42 26.20 -1.84
N TYR A 12 9.13 26.49 -2.04
CA TYR A 12 8.05 25.80 -1.30
C TYR A 12 7.56 24.49 -1.94
N GLY A 13 7.78 24.27 -3.23
CA GLY A 13 7.25 23.07 -3.91
C GLY A 13 7.82 21.76 -3.37
N ALA A 14 9.07 21.76 -2.87
CA ALA A 14 9.66 20.59 -2.21
C ALA A 14 8.89 20.16 -0.95
N TYR A 15 8.35 21.10 -0.17
CA TYR A 15 7.56 20.82 1.03
C TYR A 15 6.22 20.19 0.69
N VAL A 16 5.55 20.74 -0.33
CA VAL A 16 4.25 20.27 -0.79
C VAL A 16 4.37 18.85 -1.34
N TRP A 17 5.32 18.62 -2.25
CA TRP A 17 5.56 17.30 -2.83
C TRP A 17 6.01 16.26 -1.80
N SER A 18 6.77 16.65 -0.77
CA SER A 18 7.15 15.73 0.32
C SER A 18 5.93 15.30 1.15
N ALA A 19 5.02 16.23 1.47
CA ALA A 19 3.79 15.91 2.18
C ALA A 19 2.88 14.98 1.34
N TYR A 20 2.71 15.27 0.05
CA TYR A 20 1.98 14.40 -0.87
C TYR A 20 2.65 13.03 -1.03
N GLY A 21 3.97 12.98 -1.11
CA GLY A 21 4.74 11.73 -1.16
C GLY A 21 4.54 10.88 0.09
N LEU A 22 4.57 11.50 1.27
CA LEU A 22 4.30 10.81 2.53
C LEU A 22 2.86 10.26 2.59
N THR A 23 1.88 11.06 2.18
CA THR A 23 0.48 10.61 2.09
C THR A 23 0.32 9.46 1.10
N ALA A 24 0.97 9.53 -0.06
CA ALA A 24 0.95 8.46 -1.07
C ALA A 24 1.57 7.17 -0.52
N ILE A 25 2.69 7.26 0.21
CA ILE A 25 3.33 6.11 0.87
C ILE A 25 2.36 5.45 1.87
N VAL A 26 1.70 6.23 2.72
CA VAL A 26 0.73 5.69 3.70
C VAL A 26 -0.45 5.03 3.00
N LEU A 27 -0.98 5.63 1.93
CA LEU A 27 -2.07 5.05 1.14
C LEU A 27 -1.65 3.72 0.49
N ILE A 28 -0.48 3.68 -0.16
CA ILE A 28 0.06 2.47 -0.76
C ILE A 28 0.29 1.41 0.31
N TRP A 29 0.86 1.78 1.45
CA TRP A 29 1.09 0.86 2.57
C TRP A 29 -0.22 0.24 3.05
N ASN A 30 -1.28 1.04 3.21
CA ASN A 30 -2.59 0.56 3.64
C ASN A 30 -3.23 -0.40 2.63
N LEU A 31 -3.15 -0.06 1.33
CA LEU A 31 -3.61 -0.91 0.24
C LEU A 31 -2.85 -2.25 0.20
N VAL A 32 -1.51 -2.19 0.22
CA VAL A 32 -0.63 -3.37 0.17
C VAL A 32 -0.84 -4.24 1.41
N SER A 33 -0.95 -3.66 2.60
CA SER A 33 -1.26 -4.36 3.85
C SER A 33 -2.60 -5.11 3.76
N THR A 34 -3.62 -4.47 3.19
CA THR A 34 -4.94 -5.09 2.96
C THR A 34 -4.86 -6.27 1.98
N LEU A 35 -4.10 -6.13 0.89
CA LEU A 35 -3.89 -7.21 -0.08
C LEU A 35 -3.09 -8.38 0.50
N LEU A 36 -2.03 -8.11 1.26
CA LEU A 36 -1.21 -9.13 1.89
C LEU A 36 -2.01 -9.93 2.92
N ARG A 37 -2.83 -9.26 3.75
CA ARG A 37 -3.67 -9.91 4.75
C ARG A 37 -4.70 -10.85 4.14
N LYS A 38 -5.22 -10.55 2.94
CA LYS A 38 -6.10 -11.48 2.19
C LYS A 38 -5.39 -12.77 1.81
N ARG A 39 -4.11 -12.71 1.44
CA ARG A 39 -3.32 -13.92 1.10
C ARG A 39 -3.08 -14.81 2.30
N GLU A 40 -2.87 -14.22 3.48
CA GLU A 40 -2.71 -14.96 4.74
C GLU A 40 -3.96 -15.78 5.08
N VAL A 41 -5.15 -15.14 4.98
CA VAL A 41 -6.44 -15.79 5.27
C VAL A 41 -6.71 -16.95 4.32
N PHE A 42 -6.38 -16.79 3.02
CA PHE A 42 -6.58 -17.85 2.02
C PHE A 42 -5.67 -19.06 2.26
N LYS A 43 -4.42 -18.82 2.69
CA LYS A 43 -3.47 -19.90 3.06
C LYS A 43 -3.95 -20.71 4.26
N THR A 44 -4.57 -20.06 5.24
CA THR A 44 -5.10 -20.74 6.44
C THR A 44 -6.29 -21.63 6.09
N LEU A 45 -7.20 -21.16 5.24
CA LEU A 45 -8.35 -21.94 4.76
C LEU A 45 -7.92 -23.22 4.02
N GLN A 46 -6.91 -23.13 3.14
CA GLN A 46 -6.41 -24.31 2.42
C GLN A 46 -5.81 -25.37 3.37
N ARG A 47 -5.18 -24.96 4.48
CA ARG A 47 -4.64 -25.89 5.47
C ARG A 47 -5.74 -26.61 6.23
N SER A 48 -6.84 -25.93 6.56
CA SER A 48 -7.98 -26.53 7.27
C SER A 48 -8.74 -27.56 6.43
N LEU A 49 -8.88 -27.34 5.13
CA LEU A 49 -9.51 -28.32 4.23
C LEU A 49 -8.68 -29.61 4.13
N LYS A 50 -7.35 -29.49 4.07
CA LYS A 50 -6.44 -30.63 3.99
C LYS A 50 -6.38 -31.47 5.28
N GLN A 51 -6.74 -30.87 6.42
CA GLN A 51 -6.87 -31.60 7.70
C GLN A 51 -8.21 -32.35 7.81
N GLN A 52 -9.29 -31.83 7.25
CA GLN A 52 -10.60 -32.52 7.30
C GLN A 52 -10.66 -33.73 6.34
N GLU A 53 -9.97 -33.68 5.21
CA GLU A 53 -9.88 -34.82 4.28
C GLU A 53 -9.07 -36.01 4.85
N ASN A 54 -8.28 -35.78 5.91
CA ASN A 54 -7.43 -36.78 6.55
C ASN A 54 -7.99 -37.28 7.90
N LEU A 55 -9.25 -36.96 8.21
CA LEU A 55 -9.99 -37.57 9.31
C LEU A 55 -10.76 -38.78 8.75
N PRO A 56 -10.47 -40.02 9.21
CA PRO A 56 -11.02 -41.27 8.69
C PRO A 56 -12.52 -41.46 8.96
#